data_AF-A0A847ED53-F1
#
_entry.id   AF-A0A847ED53-F1
#
_cell.length_a   1.000
_cell.length_b   1.000
_cell.length_c   1.000
_cell.angle_alpha   90.00
_cell.angle_beta   90.00
_cell.angle_gamma   90.00
#
_symmetry.space_group_name_H-M   'P 1'
#
loop_
_entity.id
_entity.type
_entity.pdbx_description
1 polymer ?
#
loop_
_entity_poly.entity_id
_entity_poly.type
_entity_poly.pdbx_seq_one_letter_code
_entity_poly.pdbx_strand_id
1 'polypeptide(L)'
;MKTRYAGDGQLFLGSRTTSWPFYSFHVPFIIKMGDKWFAASYCSEPKVSMIEALVEAYGRSICSLERGLCALGLTLSDCASDDLSDTLDKLKKCLEYEERNAKKVGYVHRLILFHLVKLKEAAIGGPTEIIELLDEMQKTLSVYPVKSRNL
;
A
#
# COMPACT_ATOMS: atom_id res chain seq x y z
N MET A 1 -8.26 -17.67 16.91
CA MET A 1 -8.70 -18.10 15.56
C MET A 1 -9.06 -16.84 14.78
N LYS A 2 -8.24 -16.40 13.81
CA LYS A 2 -8.59 -15.23 12.98
C LYS A 2 -9.66 -15.70 12.00
N THR A 3 -10.89 -15.21 12.15
CA THR A 3 -11.99 -15.48 11.21
C THR A 3 -11.59 -14.93 9.85
N ARG A 4 -11.30 -15.82 8.91
CA ARG A 4 -11.01 -15.51 7.51
C ARG A 4 -12.31 -15.68 6.72
N TYR A 5 -12.62 -14.77 5.81
CA TYR A 5 -13.85 -14.81 5.03
C TYR A 5 -13.55 -14.94 3.54
N ALA A 6 -14.32 -15.81 2.87
CA ALA A 6 -14.38 -15.98 1.42
C ALA A 6 -15.79 -15.57 0.93
N GLY A 7 -15.87 -14.74 -0.12
CA GLY A 7 -17.15 -14.29 -0.69
C GLY A 7 -17.05 -13.12 -1.66
N ASP A 8 -18.17 -12.81 -2.32
CA ASP A 8 -18.31 -11.71 -3.28
C ASP A 8 -18.41 -10.36 -2.56
N GLY A 9 -17.27 -9.67 -2.43
CA GLY A 9 -17.18 -8.37 -1.79
C GLY A 9 -16.77 -7.23 -2.72
N GLN A 10 -17.14 -6.02 -2.35
CA GLN A 10 -16.67 -4.78 -2.97
C GLN A 10 -15.68 -4.09 -2.03
N LEU A 11 -14.52 -3.70 -2.55
CA LEU A 11 -13.52 -2.94 -1.79
C LEU A 11 -13.91 -1.46 -1.78
N PHE A 12 -13.95 -0.86 -0.60
CA PHE A 12 -14.13 0.57 -0.43
C PHE A 12 -12.89 1.15 0.25
N LEU A 13 -12.47 2.31 -0.23
CA LEU A 13 -11.51 3.14 0.47
C LEU A 13 -12.06 3.53 1.84
N GLY A 14 -11.42 3.03 2.89
CA GLY A 14 -11.70 3.43 4.25
C GLY A 14 -11.19 4.84 4.51
N SER A 15 -12.03 5.86 4.33
CA SER A 15 -11.79 7.18 4.96
C SER A 15 -12.06 7.14 6.47
N ARG A 16 -12.74 6.07 6.94
CA ARG A 16 -13.09 5.89 8.34
C ARG A 16 -11.94 5.23 9.09
N THR A 17 -11.29 6.02 9.94
CA THR A 17 -10.70 5.50 11.18
C THR A 17 -11.76 4.67 11.89
N THR A 18 -11.59 3.35 11.93
CA THR A 18 -12.35 2.55 12.88
C THR A 18 -11.82 2.90 14.26
N SER A 19 -12.54 3.76 14.97
CA SER A 19 -12.25 4.08 16.37
C SER A 19 -12.66 2.89 17.23
N TRP A 20 -11.87 1.81 17.18
CA TRP A 20 -11.81 0.85 18.27
C TRP A 20 -10.99 1.48 19.39
N PRO A 21 -11.42 1.41 20.67
CA PRO A 21 -11.02 2.35 21.71
C PRO A 21 -9.54 2.29 22.15
N PHE A 22 -8.70 1.46 21.53
CA PHE A 22 -7.29 1.32 21.95
C PHE A 22 -6.26 1.28 20.81
N TYR A 23 -6.69 1.26 19.54
CA TYR A 23 -5.76 1.32 18.40
C TYR A 23 -6.46 1.96 17.21
N SER A 24 -6.10 3.20 16.87
CA SER A 24 -6.48 3.80 15.58
C SER A 24 -5.70 3.11 14.47
N PHE A 25 -6.13 1.91 14.08
CA PHE A 25 -5.75 1.36 12.80
C PHE A 25 -6.44 2.21 11.74
N HIS A 26 -5.68 3.08 11.08
CA HIS A 26 -6.06 3.49 9.73
C HIS A 26 -6.11 2.19 8.92
N VAL A 27 -7.32 1.66 8.74
CA VAL A 27 -7.63 0.57 7.83
C VAL A 27 -7.95 1.26 6.52
N PRO A 28 -6.98 1.36 5.58
CA PRO A 28 -7.20 2.15 4.37
C PRO A 28 -8.24 1.52 3.45
N PHE A 29 -8.63 0.26 3.70
CA PHE A 29 -9.53 -0.50 2.86
C PHE A 29 -10.52 -1.33 3.70
N ILE A 30 -11.81 -1.09 3.49
CA ILE A 30 -12.90 -1.88 4.07
C ILE A 30 -13.58 -2.66 2.95
N ILE A 31 -13.96 -3.91 3.21
CA ILE A 31 -14.68 -4.75 2.26
C ILE A 31 -16.14 -4.80 2.69
N LYS A 32 -17.06 -4.50 1.77
CA LYS A 32 -18.50 -4.74 1.97
C LYS A 32 -18.89 -6.06 1.32
N MET A 33 -19.53 -6.94 2.07
CA MET A 33 -20.14 -8.18 1.54
C MET A 33 -21.60 -8.24 2.02
N GLY A 34 -22.55 -8.19 1.08
CA GLY A 34 -23.97 -7.98 1.42
C GLY A 34 -24.15 -6.71 2.27
N ASP A 35 -24.75 -6.85 3.45
CA ASP A 35 -24.96 -5.73 4.40
C ASP A 35 -23.85 -5.60 5.46
N LYS A 36 -22.80 -6.40 5.38
CA LYS A 36 -21.72 -6.45 6.37
C LYS A 36 -20.45 -5.78 5.87
N TRP A 37 -19.72 -5.14 6.79
CA TRP A 37 -18.46 -4.46 6.53
C TRP A 37 -17.33 -5.15 7.31
N PHE A 38 -16.21 -5.35 6.64
CA PHE A 38 -15.05 -6.06 7.17
C PHE A 38 -13.78 -5.23 6.95
N ALA A 39 -12.80 -5.34 7.85
CA ALA A 39 -11.46 -4.88 7.53
C ALA A 39 -10.88 -5.77 6.42
N ALA A 40 -10.18 -5.17 5.46
CA ALA A 40 -9.56 -5.90 4.35
C ALA A 40 -8.64 -7.04 4.82
N SER A 41 -8.00 -6.89 5.99
CA SER A 41 -7.14 -7.91 6.65
C SER A 41 -7.83 -9.23 7.00
N TYR A 42 -9.15 -9.32 6.85
CA TYR A 42 -9.91 -10.57 7.03
C TYR A 42 -10.23 -11.30 5.72
N CYS A 43 -9.82 -10.73 4.58
CA CYS A 43 -9.92 -11.39 3.28
C CYS A 43 -8.85 -12.48 3.16
N SER A 44 -9.25 -13.71 2.83
CA SER A 44 -8.31 -14.79 2.55
C SER A 44 -7.94 -14.93 1.08
N GLU A 45 -8.81 -14.47 0.17
CA GLU A 45 -8.66 -14.55 -1.28
C GLU A 45 -9.23 -13.28 -1.93
N PRO A 46 -8.41 -12.23 -2.13
CA PRO A 46 -8.86 -11.02 -2.77
C PRO A 46 -9.22 -11.31 -4.24
N LYS A 47 -10.39 -10.84 -4.69
CA LYS A 47 -10.79 -10.94 -6.10
C LYS A 47 -9.99 -9.95 -6.95
N VAL A 48 -9.85 -10.23 -8.25
CA VAL A 48 -9.28 -9.30 -9.25
C VAL A 48 -9.92 -7.92 -9.15
N SER A 49 -11.25 -7.83 -8.99
CA SER A 49 -11.94 -6.54 -8.84
C SER A 49 -11.59 -5.78 -7.55
N MET A 50 -11.15 -6.47 -6.49
CA MET A 50 -10.62 -5.82 -5.29
C MET A 50 -9.19 -5.31 -5.54
N ILE A 51 -8.41 -6.02 -6.35
CA ILE A 51 -7.09 -5.62 -6.84
C ILE A 51 -7.22 -4.41 -7.80
N GLU A 52 -8.27 -4.35 -8.62
CA GLU A 52 -8.61 -3.22 -9.49
C GLU A 52 -9.16 -2.00 -8.72
N ALA A 53 -9.98 -2.20 -7.69
CA ALA A 53 -10.45 -1.10 -6.83
C ALA A 53 -9.29 -0.50 -6.02
N LEU A 54 -8.33 -1.35 -5.68
CA LEU A 54 -7.00 -0.94 -5.26
C LEU A 54 -6.34 -0.05 -6.33
N VAL A 55 -6.37 -0.37 -7.62
CA VAL A 55 -5.81 0.49 -8.71
C VAL A 55 -6.40 1.90 -8.75
N GLU A 56 -7.72 2.07 -8.55
CA GLU A 56 -8.34 3.41 -8.50
C GLU A 56 -8.04 4.18 -7.19
N ALA A 57 -7.75 3.43 -6.13
CA ALA A 57 -7.49 3.92 -4.79
C ALA A 57 -5.99 4.11 -4.46
N TYR A 58 -5.14 3.39 -5.17
CA TYR A 58 -3.70 3.30 -5.01
C TYR A 58 -3.01 4.50 -5.66
N GLY A 59 -1.74 4.67 -5.30
CA GLY A 59 -0.85 5.42 -6.15
C GLY A 59 -0.69 6.90 -5.82
N ARG A 60 -1.24 7.36 -4.69
CA ARG A 60 -0.71 8.61 -4.12
C ARG A 60 0.58 8.31 -3.36
N SER A 61 0.52 7.69 -2.19
CA SER A 61 1.69 7.52 -1.32
C SER A 61 2.21 6.08 -1.23
N ILE A 62 3.51 5.92 -0.98
CA ILE A 62 4.16 4.63 -0.68
C ILE A 62 3.51 3.97 0.54
N CYS A 63 3.14 4.77 1.53
CA CYS A 63 2.45 4.33 2.74
C CYS A 63 1.09 3.67 2.44
N SER A 64 0.30 4.28 1.55
CA SER A 64 -1.00 3.73 1.15
C SER A 64 -0.86 2.42 0.38
N LEU A 65 0.15 2.33 -0.50
CA LEU A 65 0.45 1.14 -1.28
C LEU A 65 0.76 -0.07 -0.38
N GLU A 66 1.77 0.07 0.49
CA GLU A 66 2.18 -1.02 1.39
C GLU A 66 1.05 -1.48 2.30
N ARG A 67 0.29 -0.54 2.88
CA ARG A 67 -0.82 -0.90 3.76
C ARG A 67 -1.94 -1.61 3.01
N GLY A 68 -2.19 -1.27 1.75
CA GLY A 68 -3.18 -1.97 0.94
C GLY A 68 -2.78 -3.39 0.63
N LEU A 69 -1.54 -3.58 0.19
CA LEU A 69 -0.98 -4.90 -0.08
C LEU A 69 -1.01 -5.77 1.18
N CYS A 70 -0.50 -5.23 2.29
CA CYS A 70 -0.52 -5.90 3.59
C CYS A 70 -1.94 -6.25 4.05
N ALA A 71 -2.90 -5.34 3.87
CA ALA A 71 -4.28 -5.59 4.25
C ALA A 71 -4.94 -6.69 3.41
N LEU A 72 -4.52 -6.92 2.17
CA LEU A 72 -5.06 -8.01 1.35
C LEU A 72 -4.21 -9.28 1.39
N GLY A 73 -3.11 -9.29 2.15
CA GLY A 73 -2.17 -10.40 2.15
C GLY A 73 -1.46 -10.59 0.82
N LEU A 74 -1.28 -9.51 0.06
CA LEU A 74 -0.61 -9.48 -1.24
C LEU A 74 0.78 -8.86 -1.14
N THR A 75 1.60 -9.15 -2.14
CA THR A 75 2.90 -8.54 -2.42
C THR A 75 2.88 -7.86 -3.79
N LEU A 76 3.90 -7.04 -4.08
CA LEU A 76 4.09 -6.49 -5.42
C LEU A 76 4.32 -7.58 -6.46
N SER A 77 4.93 -8.71 -6.06
CA SER A 77 5.14 -9.86 -6.93
C SER A 77 3.81 -10.52 -7.33
N ASP A 78 2.86 -10.63 -6.40
CA ASP A 78 1.51 -11.16 -6.69
C ASP A 78 0.76 -10.26 -7.68
N CYS A 79 0.97 -8.94 -7.63
CA CYS A 79 0.39 -8.02 -8.62
C CYS A 79 1.11 -8.09 -9.98
N ALA A 80 2.42 -8.29 -9.97
CA ALA A 80 3.23 -8.31 -11.18
C ALA A 80 3.15 -9.62 -11.96
N SER A 81 2.74 -10.72 -11.34
CA SER A 81 2.43 -11.96 -12.07
C SER A 81 1.24 -11.80 -13.01
N ASP A 82 0.33 -10.87 -12.70
CA ASP A 82 -0.84 -10.57 -13.53
C ASP A 82 -0.49 -9.53 -14.61
N ASP A 83 0.15 -8.41 -14.22
CA ASP A 83 0.65 -7.38 -15.15
C ASP A 83 1.83 -6.62 -14.54
N LEU A 84 3.05 -6.99 -14.95
CA LEU A 84 4.29 -6.34 -14.52
C LEU A 84 4.36 -4.87 -14.96
N SER A 85 3.91 -4.55 -16.17
CA SER A 85 4.03 -3.19 -16.72
C SER A 85 3.15 -2.21 -15.93
N ASP A 86 1.91 -2.59 -15.66
CA ASP A 86 0.97 -1.80 -14.87
C ASP A 86 1.43 -1.67 -13.41
N THR A 87 2.00 -2.74 -12.83
CA THR A 87 2.60 -2.69 -11.49
C THR A 87 3.77 -1.70 -11.41
N LEU A 88 4.66 -1.68 -12.41
CA LEU A 88 5.78 -0.74 -12.48
C LEU A 88 5.32 0.70 -12.69
N ASP A 89 4.31 0.94 -13.53
CA ASP A 89 3.74 2.29 -13.73
C ASP A 89 3.18 2.88 -12.42
N LYS A 90 2.47 2.07 -11.63
CA LYS A 90 1.95 2.49 -10.32
C LYS A 90 3.04 2.82 -9.31
N LEU A 91 4.12 2.03 -9.28
CA LEU A 91 5.27 2.29 -8.42
C LEU A 91 5.96 3.61 -8.80
N LYS A 92 6.09 3.90 -10.10
CA LYS A 92 6.62 5.18 -10.61
C LYS A 92 5.73 6.36 -10.17
N LYS A 93 4.41 6.24 -10.32
CA LYS A 93 3.47 7.27 -9.85
C LYS A 93 3.54 7.52 -8.34
N CYS A 94 3.77 6.47 -7.54
CA CYS A 94 4.02 6.63 -6.10
C CYS A 94 5.29 7.45 -5.84
N LEU A 95 6.39 7.14 -6.55
CA LEU A 95 7.63 7.90 -6.44
C LEU A 95 7.43 9.38 -6.79
N GLU A 96 6.81 9.67 -7.92
CA GLU A 96 6.54 11.04 -8.38
C GLU A 96 5.71 11.84 -7.37
N TYR A 97 4.75 11.21 -6.71
CA TYR A 97 3.96 11.83 -5.66
C TYR A 97 4.79 12.15 -4.41
N GLU A 98 5.57 11.19 -3.91
CA GLU A 98 6.40 11.40 -2.72
C GLU A 98 7.49 12.44 -2.96
N GLU A 99 8.15 12.39 -4.12
CA GLU A 99 9.19 13.34 -4.49
C GLU A 99 8.62 14.76 -4.62
N ARG A 100 7.46 14.91 -5.28
CA ARG A 100 6.75 16.21 -5.36
C ARG A 100 6.41 16.76 -3.99
N ASN A 101 5.95 15.92 -3.06
CA ASN A 101 5.68 16.35 -1.69
C ASN A 101 6.96 16.74 -0.96
N ALA A 102 8.02 15.94 -1.09
CA ALA A 102 9.32 16.21 -0.49
C ALA A 102 9.91 17.53 -0.98
N LYS A 103 9.86 17.80 -2.30
CA LYS A 103 10.23 19.09 -2.91
C LYS A 103 9.42 20.25 -2.33
N LYS A 104 8.11 20.06 -2.17
CA LYS A 104 7.20 21.09 -1.64
C LYS A 104 7.46 21.43 -0.17
N VAL A 105 7.74 20.43 0.68
CA VAL A 105 7.87 20.64 2.13
C VAL A 105 9.33 20.71 2.61
N GLY A 106 10.28 20.36 1.75
CA GLY A 106 11.72 20.37 2.04
C GLY A 106 12.23 19.17 2.84
N TYR A 107 11.43 18.11 3.00
CA TYR A 107 11.81 16.90 3.75
C TYR A 107 10.95 15.70 3.36
N VAL A 108 11.43 14.49 3.67
CA VAL A 108 10.66 13.24 3.62
C VAL A 108 10.27 12.82 5.04
N HIS A 109 9.02 12.39 5.22
CA HIS A 109 8.59 11.82 6.49
C HIS A 109 9.20 10.44 6.72
N ARG A 110 9.71 10.18 7.94
CA ARG A 110 10.30 8.89 8.31
C ARG A 110 9.38 7.68 8.02
N LEU A 111 8.06 7.88 8.15
CA LEU A 111 7.07 6.84 7.84
C LEU A 111 7.14 6.39 6.38
N ILE A 112 7.40 7.28 5.42
CA ILE A 112 7.51 6.92 4.00
C ILE A 112 8.66 5.94 3.77
N LEU A 113 9.84 6.26 4.31
CA LEU A 113 11.02 5.39 4.21
C LEU A 113 10.80 4.06 4.92
N PHE A 114 10.13 4.07 6.07
CA PHE A 114 9.77 2.84 6.78
C PHE A 114 8.87 1.92 5.94
N HIS A 115 7.84 2.48 5.28
CA HIS A 115 6.96 1.70 4.40
C HIS A 115 7.69 1.23 3.12
N LEU A 116 8.63 2.02 2.60
CA LEU A 116 9.46 1.60 1.47
C LEU A 116 10.36 0.41 1.81
N VAL A 117 10.98 0.39 2.99
CA VAL A 117 11.76 -0.76 3.47
C VAL A 117 10.92 -2.03 3.50
N LYS A 118 9.68 -1.95 4.01
CA LYS A 118 8.77 -3.09 4.03
C LYS A 118 8.40 -3.60 2.63
N LEU A 119 8.15 -2.70 1.68
CA LEU A 119 7.91 -3.09 0.29
C LEU A 119 9.12 -3.81 -0.30
N LYS A 120 10.34 -3.34 -0.01
CA LYS A 120 11.58 -3.99 -0.43
C LYS A 120 11.74 -5.38 0.17
N GLU A 121 11.51 -5.53 1.47
CA GLU A 121 11.57 -6.83 2.16
C GLU A 121 10.56 -7.82 1.56
N ALA A 122 9.35 -7.35 1.25
CA ALA A 122 8.31 -8.17 0.63
C ALA A 122 8.56 -8.49 -0.86
N ALA A 123 9.43 -7.73 -1.53
CA ALA A 123 9.78 -7.94 -2.94
C ALA A 123 10.98 -8.88 -3.14
N ILE A 124 11.62 -9.37 -2.07
CA ILE A 124 12.75 -10.30 -2.17
C ILE A 124 12.34 -11.57 -2.92
N GLY A 125 13.07 -11.90 -3.99
CA GLY A 125 12.77 -13.04 -4.86
C GLY A 125 11.65 -12.78 -5.89
N GLY A 126 11.10 -11.56 -5.93
CA GLY A 126 10.19 -11.11 -6.97
C GLY A 126 10.91 -10.65 -8.26
N PRO A 127 10.15 -10.06 -9.21
CA PRO A 127 10.71 -9.51 -10.45
C PRO A 127 11.82 -8.47 -10.19
N THR A 128 12.95 -8.61 -10.90
CA THR A 128 14.12 -7.74 -10.73
C THR A 128 13.78 -6.26 -10.94
N GLU A 129 12.92 -5.96 -11.90
CA GLU A 129 12.49 -4.61 -12.25
C GLU A 129 11.77 -3.91 -11.09
N ILE A 130 11.02 -4.67 -10.27
CA ILE A 130 10.38 -4.13 -9.07
C ILE A 130 11.43 -3.79 -8.03
N ILE A 131 12.39 -4.68 -7.81
CA ILE A 131 13.48 -4.48 -6.84
C ILE A 131 14.31 -3.25 -7.22
N GLU A 132 14.70 -3.14 -8.50
CA GLU A 132 15.45 -2.00 -9.03
C GLU A 132 14.70 -0.68 -8.86
N LEU A 133 13.40 -0.66 -9.16
CA LEU A 133 12.58 0.54 -8.97
C LEU A 133 12.43 0.92 -7.49
N LEU A 134 12.26 -0.05 -6.59
CA LEU A 134 12.22 0.23 -5.15
C LEU A 134 13.57 0.75 -4.61
N ASP A 135 14.69 0.30 -5.17
CA ASP A 135 16.02 0.84 -4.89
C ASP A 135 16.19 2.28 -5.39
N GLU A 136 15.72 2.57 -6.61
CA GLU A 136 15.68 3.93 -7.16
C GLU A 136 14.82 4.84 -6.29
N MET A 137 13.65 4.39 -5.84
CA MET A 137 12.78 5.13 -4.94
C MET A 137 13.50 5.47 -3.64
N GLN A 138 14.22 4.51 -3.05
CA GLN A 138 14.97 4.73 -1.80
C GLN A 138 16.06 5.77 -2.02
N LYS A 139 16.84 5.64 -3.10
CA LYS A 139 17.90 6.58 -3.46
C LYS A 139 17.35 7.99 -3.66
N THR A 140 16.28 8.12 -4.43
CA THR A 140 15.63 9.39 -4.75
C THR A 140 15.08 10.09 -3.52
N LEU A 141 14.41 9.37 -2.62
CA LEU A 141 13.83 9.98 -1.41
C LEU A 141 14.86 10.26 -0.31
N SER A 142 15.98 9.54 -0.30
CA SER A 142 17.04 9.73 0.72
C SER A 142 17.85 11.02 0.53
N VAL A 143 17.70 11.74 -0.60
CA VAL A 143 18.37 13.04 -0.80
C VAL A 143 17.74 14.16 0.03
N TYR A 144 16.50 13.97 0.49
CA TYR A 144 15.78 14.94 1.30
C TYR A 144 16.03 14.72 2.80
N PRO A 145 16.08 15.78 3.61
CA PRO A 145 16.11 15.65 5.07
C PRO A 145 14.98 14.77 5.59
N VAL A 146 15.24 13.96 6.62
CA VAL A 146 14.22 13.06 7.19
C VAL A 146 13.63 13.69 8.44
N LYS A 147 12.29 13.80 8.48
CA LYS A 147 11.55 14.31 9.65
C LYS A 147 10.68 13.23 10.27
N SER A 148 10.88 12.94 11.55
CA SER A 148 9.92 12.21 12.38
C SER A 148 8.75 13.14 12.72
N ARG A 149 7.51 12.65 12.65
CA ARG A 149 6.42 13.34 13.37
C ARG A 149 6.83 13.37 14.85
N ASN A 150 6.89 14.56 15.45
CA ASN A 150 6.79 14.66 16.90
C ASN A 150 5.42 14.05 17.23
N LEU A 151 5.42 12.86 17.84
CA LEU A 151 4.23 12.28 18.44
C LEU A 151 3.85 13.11 19.66
#